data_AF-A0A6J3JSJ3-F1
#
_entry.id   AF-A0A6J3JSJ3-F1
#
_cell.length_a   1.000
_cell.length_b   1.000
_cell.length_c   1.000
_cell.angle_alpha   90.00
_cell.angle_beta   90.00
_cell.angle_gamma   90.00
#
_symmetry.space_group_name_H-M   'P 1'
#
loop_
_entity.id
_entity.type
_entity.pdbx_description
1 polymer ?
#
loop_
_entity_poly.entity_id
_entity_poly.type
_entity_poly.pdbx_seq_one_letter_code
_entity_poly.pdbx_strand_id
1 'polypeptide(L)'
;MFAKGNVDPELEKLRREVDGPPNLDTVALNIQRATAQIHASYLFEEIGKTTLQKLCLLLSSTATGKTYNGWQEFAAHMGLTMEQIRCIDYDFKGLQDPTYYVLLTYVQHAEATIDKILSILQRMHRFDIINQVKDDISDLINRITQSTTANESIMRPNNVPRAPLVLTPINFVHNIQRHKSVSGHVIQDNLKKTKKPYGCKVMLTFADDGSETAQHIAKIFRSKEPKIGVLILQEQENYVYSRAEEFIDDCFKQVNFIIPILTQGYMERINNSKKIYTEDQNRLDAKYIKYIYSLLRYEYVRSQCINSRVRCIVPDKEVFTVATTNLHPTLQAWFRESDIDAFVKNILLKKCLK
;
A
#
# COMPACT_ATOMS: atom_id res chain seq x y z
N MET A 1 10.05 -20.76 46.28
CA MET A 1 8.76 -21.00 46.95
C MET A 1 7.97 -19.70 46.86
N PHE A 2 7.08 -19.57 45.87
CA PHE A 2 6.27 -18.36 45.73
C PHE A 2 5.03 -18.49 46.60
N ALA A 3 4.74 -17.46 47.40
CA ALA A 3 3.61 -17.41 48.29
C ALA A 3 2.30 -17.65 47.51
N LYS A 4 1.49 -18.61 47.96
CA LYS A 4 0.11 -18.77 47.50
C LYS A 4 -0.66 -17.53 47.96
N GLY A 5 -0.80 -16.55 47.07
CA GLY A 5 -1.71 -15.44 47.29
C GLY A 5 -3.13 -15.97 47.48
N ASN A 6 -3.87 -15.38 48.41
CA ASN A 6 -5.29 -15.66 48.62
C ASN A 6 -6.05 -15.31 47.32
N VAL A 7 -6.31 -16.30 46.48
CA VAL A 7 -7.08 -16.11 45.25
C VAL A 7 -8.55 -16.13 45.62
N ASP A 8 -9.26 -15.05 45.31
CA ASP A 8 -10.68 -14.88 45.57
C ASP A 8 -11.49 -16.02 44.89
N PRO A 9 -12.26 -16.80 45.67
CA PRO A 9 -12.99 -17.96 45.16
C PRO A 9 -14.11 -17.60 44.18
N GLU A 10 -14.69 -16.39 44.24
CA GLU A 10 -15.65 -15.94 43.24
C GLU A 10 -14.96 -15.62 41.91
N LEU A 11 -13.76 -15.05 41.97
CA LEU A 11 -12.97 -14.72 40.79
C LEU A 11 -12.48 -15.98 40.07
N GLU A 12 -12.17 -17.05 40.81
CA GLU A 12 -11.79 -18.34 40.26
C GLU A 12 -12.98 -19.18 39.75
N LYS A 13 -14.20 -18.87 40.22
CA LYS A 13 -15.43 -19.40 39.66
C LYS A 13 -15.75 -18.73 38.33
N LEU A 14 -15.66 -17.39 38.27
CA LEU A 14 -15.83 -16.62 37.02
C LEU A 14 -14.80 -17.01 35.95
N ARG A 15 -13.53 -17.27 36.33
CA ARG A 15 -12.49 -17.77 35.41
C ARG A 15 -12.77 -19.15 34.83
N ARG A 16 -13.55 -19.98 35.52
CA ARG A 16 -13.96 -21.31 35.04
C ARG A 16 -15.22 -21.28 34.19
N GLU A 17 -16.05 -20.25 34.35
CA GLU A 17 -17.28 -20.05 33.60
C GLU A 17 -17.05 -19.31 32.26
N VAL A 18 -15.94 -18.57 32.14
CA VAL A 18 -15.55 -17.90 30.90
C VAL A 18 -14.59 -18.80 30.13
N ASP A 19 -14.96 -19.19 28.91
CA ASP A 19 -14.03 -19.85 27.99
C ASP A 19 -12.77 -18.99 27.85
N GLY A 20 -11.63 -19.59 28.18
CA GLY A 20 -10.34 -18.91 28.08
C GLY A 20 -10.09 -18.39 26.66
N PRO A 21 -9.21 -17.39 26.49
CA PRO A 21 -8.85 -16.93 25.16
C PRO A 21 -8.40 -18.11 24.29
N PRO A 22 -8.78 -18.15 23.00
CA PRO A 22 -8.46 -19.28 22.14
C PRO A 22 -6.95 -19.52 22.13
N ASN A 23 -6.55 -20.78 22.30
CA ASN A 23 -5.15 -21.16 22.26
C ASN A 23 -4.59 -20.86 20.85
N LEU A 24 -3.80 -19.80 20.75
CA LEU A 24 -3.27 -19.30 19.47
C LEU A 24 -2.36 -20.31 18.77
N ASP A 25 -1.67 -21.17 19.52
CA ASP A 25 -0.85 -22.25 18.94
C ASP A 25 -1.73 -23.30 18.26
N THR A 26 -2.87 -23.63 18.87
CA THR A 26 -3.84 -24.58 18.30
C THR A 26 -4.50 -24.00 17.05
N VAL A 27 -4.87 -22.72 17.09
CA VAL A 27 -5.42 -22.00 15.93
C VAL A 27 -4.40 -21.96 14.79
N ALA A 28 -3.14 -21.61 15.07
CA ALA A 28 -2.09 -21.55 14.08
C ALA A 28 -1.80 -22.93 13.45
N LEU A 29 -1.75 -24.00 14.24
CA LEU A 29 -1.56 -25.37 13.76
C LEU A 29 -2.70 -25.85 12.85
N ASN A 30 -3.94 -25.51 13.20
CA ASN A 30 -5.10 -25.87 12.38
C ASN A 30 -5.07 -25.17 11.03
N ILE A 31 -4.76 -23.88 11.01
CA ILE A 31 -4.65 -23.10 9.77
C ILE A 31 -3.48 -23.64 8.93
N GLN A 32 -2.32 -23.89 9.54
CA GLN A 32 -1.16 -24.46 8.85
C GLN A 32 -1.51 -25.76 8.11
N ARG A 33 -2.16 -26.71 8.80
CA ARG A 33 -2.61 -27.97 8.18
C ARG A 33 -3.54 -27.74 6.99
N ALA A 34 -4.51 -26.84 7.14
CA ALA A 34 -5.46 -26.53 6.07
C ALA A 34 -4.80 -25.82 4.86
N THR A 35 -3.70 -25.11 5.11
CA THR A 35 -2.97 -24.34 4.08
C THR A 35 -1.75 -25.05 3.49
N ALA A 36 -1.40 -26.25 3.96
CA ALA A 36 -0.18 -26.97 3.58
C ALA A 36 -0.12 -27.36 2.09
N GLN A 37 -1.28 -27.51 1.46
CA GLN A 37 -1.40 -27.85 0.04
C GLN A 37 -1.84 -26.65 -0.80
N ILE A 38 -1.90 -25.45 -0.24
CA ILE A 38 -2.34 -24.25 -0.98
C ILE A 38 -1.11 -23.43 -1.35
N HIS A 39 -0.87 -23.29 -2.65
CA HIS A 39 0.23 -22.45 -3.13
C HIS A 39 0.00 -20.97 -2.79
N ALA A 40 1.03 -20.30 -2.31
CA ALA A 40 0.97 -18.93 -1.85
C ALA A 40 0.71 -17.91 -2.99
N SER A 41 0.80 -18.30 -4.26
CA SER A 41 0.39 -17.42 -5.37
C SER A 41 -1.10 -17.08 -5.35
N TYR A 42 -1.96 -17.86 -4.67
CA TYR A 42 -3.36 -17.49 -4.43
C TYR A 42 -3.51 -16.15 -3.67
N LEU A 43 -2.50 -15.73 -2.90
CA LEU A 43 -2.48 -14.42 -2.26
C LEU A 43 -2.52 -13.25 -3.27
N PHE A 44 -2.08 -13.48 -4.50
CA PHE A 44 -2.02 -12.47 -5.56
C PHE A 44 -3.24 -12.49 -6.49
N GLU A 45 -4.15 -13.44 -6.31
CA GLU A 45 -5.45 -13.46 -6.97
C GLU A 45 -6.45 -12.57 -6.21
N GLU A 46 -7.55 -12.18 -6.85
CA GLU A 46 -8.57 -11.33 -6.20
C GLU A 46 -9.12 -11.95 -4.91
N ILE A 47 -9.19 -13.28 -4.82
CA ILE A 47 -9.65 -13.99 -3.61
C ILE A 47 -8.67 -13.91 -2.43
N GLY A 48 -7.37 -13.76 -2.66
CA GLY A 48 -6.34 -13.73 -1.62
C GLY A 48 -5.80 -12.33 -1.32
N LYS A 49 -6.22 -11.33 -2.09
CA LYS A 49 -5.75 -9.95 -2.03
C LYS A 49 -5.90 -9.30 -0.66
N THR A 50 -7.00 -9.55 0.05
CA THR A 50 -7.22 -9.04 1.41
C THR A 50 -6.17 -9.59 2.38
N THR A 51 -5.91 -10.89 2.32
CA THR A 51 -4.88 -11.56 3.14
C THR A 51 -3.49 -11.01 2.84
N LEU A 52 -3.15 -10.86 1.55
CA LEU A 52 -1.89 -10.25 1.12
C LEU A 52 -1.71 -8.84 1.67
N GLN A 53 -2.74 -7.99 1.55
CA GLN A 53 -2.70 -6.61 2.04
C GLN A 53 -2.50 -6.53 3.55
N LYS A 54 -3.19 -7.39 4.33
CA LYS A 54 -3.00 -7.45 5.79
C LYS A 54 -1.60 -7.93 6.17
N LEU A 55 -1.07 -8.95 5.49
CA LEU A 55 0.31 -9.40 5.72
C LEU A 55 1.32 -8.29 5.46
N CYS A 56 1.18 -7.58 4.33
CA CYS A 56 2.00 -6.42 4.00
C CYS A 56 1.93 -5.34 5.07
N LEU A 57 0.72 -4.94 5.46
CA LEU A 57 0.49 -3.96 6.51
C LEU A 57 1.21 -4.35 7.80
N LEU A 58 0.97 -5.56 8.31
CA LEU A 58 1.40 -5.95 9.65
C LEU A 58 2.92 -6.16 9.75
N LEU A 59 3.55 -6.68 8.69
CA LEU A 59 5.00 -6.89 8.65
C LEU A 59 5.76 -5.59 8.38
N SER A 60 5.26 -4.74 7.48
CA SER A 60 5.95 -3.51 7.08
C SER A 60 5.71 -2.33 8.02
N SER A 61 4.59 -2.29 8.75
CA SER A 61 4.32 -1.25 9.78
C SER A 61 5.01 -1.49 11.12
N THR A 62 5.65 -2.66 11.29
CA THR A 62 6.40 -2.97 12.50
C THR A 62 7.67 -2.11 12.53
N ALA A 63 7.73 -1.15 13.45
CA ALA A 63 8.91 -0.31 13.62
C ALA A 63 10.15 -1.17 13.92
N THR A 64 11.24 -0.91 13.19
CA THR A 64 12.55 -1.53 13.41
C THR A 64 13.16 -1.02 14.73
N GLY A 65 12.64 -1.52 15.85
CA GLY A 65 13.19 -1.37 17.19
C GLY A 65 13.77 -2.68 17.70
N LYS A 66 14.61 -2.62 18.74
CA LYS A 66 15.34 -3.78 19.33
C LYS A 66 14.45 -4.94 19.82
N THR A 67 13.12 -4.80 19.81
CA THR A 67 12.16 -5.77 20.32
C THR A 67 11.25 -6.40 19.26
N TYR A 68 11.13 -5.85 18.05
CA TYR A 68 10.22 -6.38 17.04
C TYR A 68 10.86 -6.54 15.66
N ASN A 69 10.65 -7.72 15.10
CA ASN A 69 11.27 -8.20 13.87
C ASN A 69 10.42 -7.74 12.67
N GLY A 70 11.01 -6.88 11.83
CA GLY A 70 10.35 -6.25 10.68
C GLY A 70 10.39 -7.11 9.41
N TRP A 71 9.99 -6.51 8.28
CA TRP A 71 9.92 -7.19 6.98
C TRP A 71 11.27 -7.73 6.50
N GLN A 72 12.41 -7.10 6.84
CA GLN A 72 13.74 -7.57 6.42
C GLN A 72 14.09 -8.92 7.05
N GLU A 73 13.73 -9.11 8.32
CA GLU A 73 13.96 -10.38 9.01
C GLU A 73 13.02 -11.46 8.49
N PHE A 74 11.76 -11.10 8.23
CA PHE A 74 10.82 -11.98 7.54
C PHE A 74 11.38 -12.41 6.18
N ALA A 75 11.94 -11.49 5.39
CA ALA A 75 12.58 -11.78 4.12
C ALA A 75 13.75 -12.76 4.25
N ALA A 76 14.62 -12.56 5.24
CA ALA A 76 15.73 -13.47 5.51
C ALA A 76 15.25 -14.88 5.88
N HIS A 77 14.22 -14.99 6.72
CA HIS A 77 13.62 -16.29 7.06
C HIS A 77 12.91 -16.96 5.87
N MET A 78 12.37 -16.17 4.95
CA MET A 78 11.79 -16.64 3.68
C MET A 78 12.86 -17.05 2.64
N GLY A 79 14.15 -16.87 2.96
CA GLY A 79 15.26 -17.33 2.14
C GLY A 79 15.79 -16.33 1.13
N LEU A 80 15.42 -15.04 1.23
CA LEU A 80 15.97 -14.00 0.36
C LEU A 80 17.42 -13.69 0.74
N THR A 81 18.26 -13.43 -0.26
CA THR A 81 19.66 -13.02 -0.02
C THR A 81 19.73 -11.57 0.46
N MET A 82 20.85 -11.19 1.07
CA MET A 82 21.07 -9.81 1.51
C MET A 82 21.00 -8.81 0.35
N GLU A 83 21.44 -9.20 -0.85
CA GLU A 83 21.37 -8.40 -2.07
C GLU A 83 19.92 -8.19 -2.50
N GLN A 84 19.09 -9.22 -2.44
CA GLN A 84 17.66 -9.13 -2.75
C GLN A 84 16.93 -8.24 -1.74
N ILE A 85 17.23 -8.39 -0.45
CA ILE A 85 16.66 -7.54 0.61
C ILE A 85 17.05 -6.08 0.39
N ARG A 86 18.31 -5.80 0.07
CA ARG A 86 18.76 -4.44 -0.27
C ARG A 86 18.08 -3.91 -1.53
N CYS A 87 17.93 -4.73 -2.57
CA CYS A 87 17.24 -4.33 -3.79
C CYS A 87 15.79 -3.92 -3.50
N ILE A 88 15.09 -4.66 -2.62
CA ILE A 88 13.74 -4.28 -2.16
C ILE A 88 13.78 -2.96 -1.38
N ASP A 89 14.75 -2.76 -0.49
CA ASP A 89 14.86 -1.58 0.38
C ASP A 89 15.26 -0.29 -0.36
N TYR A 90 16.06 -0.40 -1.42
CA TYR A 90 16.61 0.75 -2.15
C TYR A 90 16.00 0.93 -3.55
N ASP A 91 15.96 -0.12 -4.38
CA ASP A 91 15.61 0.00 -5.81
C ASP A 91 14.10 -0.10 -6.04
N PHE A 92 13.38 -0.88 -5.22
CA PHE A 92 11.93 -1.01 -5.29
C PHE A 92 11.17 -0.16 -4.27
N LYS A 93 11.89 0.70 -3.54
CA LYS A 93 11.32 1.58 -2.54
C LYS A 93 10.24 2.48 -3.15
N GLY A 94 9.05 2.49 -2.54
CA GLY A 94 7.95 3.37 -2.92
C GLY A 94 7.12 2.90 -4.13
N LEU A 95 7.50 1.81 -4.81
CA LEU A 95 6.68 1.21 -5.90
C LEU A 95 5.54 0.35 -5.34
N GLN A 96 5.86 -0.50 -4.37
CA GLN A 96 4.93 -1.31 -3.57
C GLN A 96 5.50 -1.49 -2.16
N ASP A 97 4.71 -2.12 -1.29
CA ASP A 97 5.12 -2.51 0.04
C ASP A 97 6.31 -3.50 -0.01
N PRO A 98 7.34 -3.40 0.85
CA PRO A 98 8.49 -4.28 0.77
C PRO A 98 8.14 -5.75 1.06
N THR A 99 7.20 -6.02 1.98
CA THR A 99 6.69 -7.38 2.23
C THR A 99 5.96 -7.94 1.00
N TYR A 100 5.33 -7.10 0.18
CA TYR A 100 4.75 -7.54 -1.10
C TYR A 100 5.82 -8.15 -2.00
N TYR A 101 6.99 -7.50 -2.12
CA TYR A 101 8.10 -8.04 -2.92
C TYR A 101 8.72 -9.30 -2.32
N VAL A 102 8.78 -9.41 -0.99
CA VAL A 102 9.21 -10.65 -0.31
C VAL A 102 8.29 -11.81 -0.68
N LEU A 103 6.98 -11.62 -0.56
CA LEU A 103 6.00 -12.63 -0.92
C LEU A 103 6.00 -12.92 -2.42
N LEU A 104 6.20 -11.91 -3.26
CA LEU A 104 6.29 -12.08 -4.72
C LEU A 104 7.50 -12.92 -5.12
N THR A 105 8.65 -12.71 -4.48
CA THR A 105 9.84 -13.55 -4.62
C THR A 105 9.55 -14.98 -4.17
N TYR A 106 8.91 -15.13 -3.02
CA TYR A 106 8.62 -16.43 -2.44
C TYR A 106 7.72 -17.29 -3.33
N VAL A 107 6.65 -16.73 -3.89
CA VAL A 107 5.71 -17.49 -4.74
C VAL A 107 6.31 -17.97 -6.05
N GLN A 108 7.55 -17.58 -6.39
CA GLN A 108 8.26 -18.14 -7.53
C GLN A 108 8.71 -19.59 -7.28
N HIS A 109 8.81 -20.03 -6.02
CA HIS A 109 9.19 -21.41 -5.70
C HIS A 109 8.00 -22.36 -5.88
N ALA A 110 8.23 -23.52 -6.51
CA ALA A 110 7.18 -24.52 -6.76
C ALA A 110 6.49 -25.02 -5.47
N GLU A 111 7.21 -25.07 -4.36
CA GLU A 111 6.69 -25.52 -3.07
C GLU A 111 6.33 -24.34 -2.15
N ALA A 112 6.07 -23.16 -2.71
CA ALA A 112 5.70 -21.98 -1.94
C ALA A 112 4.25 -22.11 -1.45
N THR A 113 4.04 -22.55 -0.23
CA THR A 113 2.72 -22.81 0.36
C THR A 113 2.41 -21.82 1.48
N ILE A 114 1.12 -21.57 1.74
CA ILE A 114 0.70 -20.57 2.74
C ILE A 114 1.10 -20.99 4.17
N ASP A 115 1.12 -22.28 4.48
CA ASP A 115 1.53 -22.79 5.80
C ASP A 115 2.98 -22.43 6.16
N LYS A 116 3.87 -22.39 5.17
CA LYS A 116 5.28 -22.03 5.35
C LYS A 116 5.43 -20.55 5.71
N ILE A 117 4.58 -19.66 5.18
CA ILE A 117 4.50 -18.25 5.61
C ILE A 117 4.12 -18.18 7.09
N LEU A 118 3.08 -18.93 7.50
CA LEU A 118 2.63 -18.97 8.89
C LEU A 118 3.68 -19.57 9.83
N SER A 119 4.39 -20.60 9.39
CA SER A 119 5.49 -21.22 10.14
C SER A 119 6.64 -20.24 10.39
N ILE A 120 6.94 -19.38 9.42
CA ILE A 120 7.94 -18.32 9.58
C ILE A 120 7.46 -17.26 10.57
N LEU A 121 6.20 -16.83 10.50
CA LEU A 121 5.62 -15.91 11.48
C LEU A 121 5.68 -16.47 12.91
N GLN A 122 5.41 -17.76 13.10
CA GLN A 122 5.56 -18.43 14.40
C GLN A 122 7.02 -18.42 14.88
N ARG A 123 7.98 -18.73 14.01
CA ARG A 123 9.42 -18.67 14.33
C ARG A 123 9.88 -17.27 14.73
N MET A 124 9.27 -16.24 14.16
CA MET A 124 9.49 -14.84 14.52
C MET A 124 8.68 -14.40 15.76
N HIS A 125 7.94 -15.31 16.40
CA HIS A 125 7.03 -15.04 17.52
C HIS A 125 5.95 -13.98 17.20
N ARG A 126 5.56 -13.84 15.93
CA ARG A 126 4.53 -12.90 15.43
C ARG A 126 3.13 -13.50 15.42
N PHE A 127 2.70 -14.02 16.57
CA PHE A 127 1.35 -14.58 16.74
C PHE A 127 0.24 -13.53 16.60
N ASP A 128 0.57 -12.26 16.85
CA ASP A 128 -0.31 -11.11 16.61
C ASP A 128 -0.76 -11.03 15.14
N ILE A 129 0.16 -11.31 14.20
CA ILE A 129 -0.14 -11.31 12.77
C ILE A 129 -1.05 -12.49 12.43
N ILE A 130 -0.68 -13.68 12.88
CA ILE A 130 -1.44 -14.92 12.64
C ILE A 130 -2.89 -14.76 13.11
N ASN A 131 -3.10 -14.20 14.31
CA ASN A 131 -4.43 -13.98 14.85
C ASN A 131 -5.25 -12.97 14.04
N GLN A 132 -4.62 -11.97 13.41
CA GLN A 132 -5.31 -10.94 12.62
C GLN A 132 -5.68 -11.38 11.20
N VAL A 133 -4.96 -12.36 10.63
CA VAL A 133 -5.20 -12.85 9.26
C VAL A 133 -5.97 -14.17 9.21
N LYS A 134 -6.25 -14.80 10.37
CA LYS A 134 -6.86 -16.14 10.45
C LYS A 134 -8.22 -16.23 9.72
N ASP A 135 -9.04 -15.20 9.84
CA ASP A 135 -10.39 -15.20 9.29
C ASP A 135 -10.32 -15.04 7.76
N ASP A 136 -9.44 -14.16 7.25
CA ASP A 136 -9.25 -13.98 5.80
C ASP A 136 -8.64 -15.23 5.16
N ILE A 137 -7.73 -15.92 5.86
CA ILE A 137 -7.19 -17.21 5.40
C ILE A 137 -8.28 -18.27 5.38
N SER A 138 -9.16 -18.30 6.37
CA SER A 138 -10.29 -19.25 6.41
C SER A 138 -11.25 -19.01 5.24
N ASP A 139 -11.56 -17.75 4.94
CA ASP A 139 -12.35 -17.36 3.77
C ASP A 139 -11.68 -17.73 2.45
N LEU A 140 -10.35 -17.55 2.37
CA LEU A 140 -9.56 -17.94 1.20
C LEU A 140 -9.62 -19.46 0.98
N ILE A 141 -9.41 -20.27 2.02
CA ILE A 141 -9.51 -21.74 1.96
C ILE A 141 -10.88 -22.15 1.41
N ASN A 142 -11.96 -21.62 2.01
CA ASN A 142 -13.32 -21.95 1.61
C ASN A 142 -13.58 -21.68 0.12
N ARG A 143 -13.08 -20.54 -0.40
CA ARG A 143 -13.22 -20.17 -1.82
C ARG A 143 -12.41 -21.09 -2.75
N ILE A 144 -11.20 -21.49 -2.36
CA ILE A 144 -10.34 -22.38 -3.15
C ILE A 144 -10.94 -23.80 -3.20
N THR A 145 -11.45 -24.30 -2.07
CA THR A 145 -12.07 -25.63 -1.99
C THR A 145 -13.33 -25.72 -2.85
N GLN A 146 -14.09 -24.62 -2.99
CA GLN A 146 -15.27 -24.58 -3.87
C GLN A 146 -14.92 -24.59 -5.37
N SER A 147 -13.73 -24.11 -5.75
CA SER A 147 -13.33 -23.96 -7.16
C SER A 147 -12.50 -25.11 -7.72
N THR A 148 -12.01 -26.03 -6.88
CA THR A 148 -10.96 -26.97 -7.27
C THR A 148 -11.40 -28.43 -7.15
N THR A 149 -11.34 -29.19 -8.25
CA THR A 149 -11.43 -30.66 -8.21
C THR A 149 -10.08 -31.25 -7.80
N ALA A 150 -10.04 -31.82 -6.59
CA ALA A 150 -8.82 -32.32 -5.95
C ALA A 150 -8.14 -33.44 -6.75
N ASN A 151 -7.04 -33.12 -7.45
CA ASN A 151 -6.14 -34.10 -8.08
C ASN A 151 -4.64 -33.67 -8.10
N GLU A 152 -4.30 -32.48 -7.60
CA GLU A 152 -2.89 -32.02 -7.48
C GLU A 152 -2.40 -32.09 -6.03
N SER A 153 -1.10 -32.38 -5.85
CA SER A 153 -0.46 -32.41 -4.51
C SER A 153 -0.37 -31.04 -3.84
N ILE A 154 -0.29 -29.97 -4.64
CA ILE A 154 -0.38 -28.58 -4.21
C ILE A 154 -1.33 -27.86 -5.17
N MET A 155 -2.43 -27.31 -4.65
CA MET A 155 -3.38 -26.49 -5.39
C MET A 155 -2.72 -25.19 -5.82
N ARG A 156 -2.76 -24.90 -7.12
CA ARG A 156 -2.21 -23.67 -7.71
C ARG A 156 -3.25 -22.93 -8.55
N PRO A 157 -3.21 -21.59 -8.58
CA PRO A 157 -3.99 -20.81 -9.54
C PRO A 157 -3.39 -20.96 -10.95
N ASN A 158 -4.20 -20.62 -11.95
CA ASN A 158 -3.82 -20.72 -13.37
C ASN A 158 -2.59 -19.86 -13.72
N ASN A 159 -2.39 -18.76 -13.01
CA ASN A 159 -1.29 -17.84 -13.24
C ASN A 159 -0.50 -17.60 -11.95
N VAL A 160 0.82 -17.76 -12.02
CA VAL A 160 1.73 -17.32 -10.96
C VAL A 160 2.30 -15.96 -11.37
N PRO A 161 2.13 -14.90 -10.57
CA PRO A 161 2.69 -13.59 -10.89
C PRO A 161 4.21 -13.68 -10.98
N ARG A 162 4.82 -12.98 -11.94
CA ARG A 162 6.27 -13.00 -12.11
C ARG A 162 6.96 -11.92 -11.27
N ALA A 163 8.01 -12.31 -10.57
CA ALA A 163 8.90 -11.37 -9.90
C ALA A 163 9.88 -10.73 -10.91
N PRO A 164 10.40 -9.51 -10.64
CA PRO A 164 11.56 -8.96 -11.34
C PRO A 164 12.74 -9.95 -11.32
N LEU A 165 13.56 -9.98 -12.37
CA LEU A 165 14.66 -10.96 -12.51
C LEU A 165 15.63 -10.99 -11.32
N VAL A 166 15.94 -9.82 -10.75
CA VAL A 166 16.80 -9.70 -9.56
C VAL A 166 16.21 -10.41 -8.32
N LEU A 167 14.89 -10.59 -8.29
CA LEU A 167 14.14 -11.27 -7.24
C LEU A 167 13.77 -12.72 -7.61
N THR A 168 14.11 -13.21 -8.80
CA THR A 168 13.86 -14.61 -9.15
C THR A 168 14.96 -15.53 -8.60
N PRO A 169 14.63 -16.73 -8.09
CA PRO A 169 15.63 -17.70 -7.64
C PRO A 169 16.56 -18.11 -8.79
N ILE A 170 17.88 -18.20 -8.50
CA ILE A 170 18.93 -18.51 -9.50
C ILE A 170 18.70 -19.88 -10.19
N ASN A 171 17.92 -20.78 -9.58
CA ASN A 171 17.68 -22.13 -10.09
C ASN A 171 16.56 -22.25 -11.14
N PHE A 172 15.95 -21.16 -11.61
CA PHE A 172 14.91 -21.20 -12.65
C PHE A 172 15.46 -20.80 -14.03
N VAL A 173 16.17 -21.73 -14.68
CA VAL A 173 16.44 -21.66 -16.12
C VAL A 173 15.79 -22.86 -16.80
N HIS A 174 14.49 -22.77 -17.13
CA HIS A 174 14.01 -23.34 -18.38
C HIS A 174 12.68 -22.80 -18.91
N ASN A 175 12.67 -22.66 -20.24
CA ASN A 175 11.56 -22.50 -21.17
C ASN A 175 10.77 -21.18 -21.20
N ILE A 176 11.40 -20.18 -21.82
CA ILE A 176 10.68 -19.13 -22.56
C ILE A 176 10.07 -19.77 -23.81
N GLN A 177 8.87 -20.34 -23.71
CA GLN A 177 8.00 -20.49 -24.87
C GLN A 177 7.32 -19.14 -25.14
N ARG A 178 7.78 -18.49 -26.21
CA ARG A 178 7.11 -17.34 -26.83
C ARG A 178 5.73 -17.78 -27.32
N HIS A 179 4.70 -17.55 -26.52
CA HIS A 179 3.34 -17.49 -27.06
C HIS A 179 3.04 -16.05 -27.47
N LYS A 180 3.06 -15.82 -28.79
CA LYS A 180 2.30 -14.74 -29.43
C LYS A 180 0.82 -15.06 -29.19
N SER A 181 0.08 -14.16 -28.56
CA SER A 181 -1.38 -14.17 -28.63
C SER A 181 -1.85 -13.07 -29.59
N VAL A 182 -2.69 -13.55 -30.51
CA VAL A 182 -3.31 -12.87 -31.63
C VAL A 182 -4.61 -12.19 -31.18
N SER A 183 -4.86 -11.03 -31.76
CA SER A 183 -6.15 -10.39 -32.08
C SER A 183 -7.47 -11.02 -31.59
N GLY A 184 -8.28 -10.17 -30.93
CA GLY A 184 -9.66 -9.90 -31.34
C GLY A 184 -10.79 -10.47 -30.49
N HIS A 185 -11.58 -9.60 -29.85
CA HIS A 185 -12.98 -9.39 -30.22
C HIS A 185 -13.55 -8.10 -29.61
N VAL A 186 -14.29 -7.39 -30.46
CA VAL A 186 -15.03 -6.15 -30.21
C VAL A 186 -16.36 -6.50 -29.55
N ILE A 187 -16.72 -5.77 -28.49
CA ILE A 187 -18.11 -5.58 -28.09
C ILE A 187 -18.36 -4.07 -28.14
N GLN A 188 -19.21 -3.65 -29.08
CA GLN A 188 -19.79 -2.32 -29.12
C GLN A 188 -20.91 -2.25 -28.09
N ASP A 189 -20.86 -1.24 -27.22
CA ASP A 189 -22.08 -0.70 -26.62
C ASP A 189 -22.12 0.81 -26.86
N ASN A 190 -23.24 1.24 -27.43
CA ASN A 190 -23.50 2.61 -27.82
C ASN A 190 -24.15 3.42 -26.69
N LEU A 191 -23.98 4.74 -26.81
CA LEU A 191 -24.82 5.84 -26.30
C LEU A 191 -24.62 6.35 -24.85
N LYS A 192 -23.92 7.50 -24.71
CA LYS A 192 -24.55 8.85 -24.76
C LYS A 192 -23.51 9.99 -24.68
N LYS A 193 -23.73 11.04 -25.47
CA LYS A 193 -22.97 12.29 -25.50
C LYS A 193 -23.17 13.10 -24.22
N THR A 194 -22.10 13.36 -23.47
CA THR A 194 -22.02 14.45 -22.47
C THR A 194 -20.59 14.97 -22.36
N LYS A 195 -20.45 16.31 -22.42
CA LYS A 195 -19.27 17.20 -22.25
C LYS A 195 -17.91 16.51 -22.01
N LYS A 196 -16.92 16.77 -22.88
CA LYS A 196 -15.54 16.20 -22.86
C LYS A 196 -15.05 15.95 -21.41
N PRO A 197 -15.04 14.70 -20.92
CA PRO A 197 -14.63 14.43 -19.55
C PRO A 197 -13.12 14.57 -19.44
N TYR A 198 -12.65 15.27 -18.39
CA TYR A 198 -11.24 15.24 -18.03
C TYR A 198 -10.75 13.79 -17.92
N GLY A 199 -9.56 13.53 -18.47
CA GLY A 199 -8.89 12.24 -18.38
C GLY A 199 -8.63 11.86 -16.93
N CYS A 200 -8.36 12.83 -16.07
CA CYS A 200 -8.14 12.65 -14.63
C CYS A 200 -8.41 13.98 -13.90
N LYS A 201 -8.80 13.94 -12.63
CA LYS A 201 -8.85 15.12 -11.75
C LYS A 201 -7.80 14.96 -10.65
N VAL A 202 -7.00 15.98 -10.41
CA VAL A 202 -5.95 15.96 -9.38
C VAL A 202 -6.05 17.20 -8.50
N MET A 203 -5.68 17.05 -7.23
CA MET A 203 -5.48 18.16 -6.29
C MET A 203 -3.99 18.33 -6.04
N LEU A 204 -3.45 19.53 -6.28
CA LEU A 204 -2.08 19.85 -5.88
C LEU A 204 -2.09 20.37 -4.45
N THR A 205 -1.09 20.00 -3.66
CA THR A 205 -0.84 20.58 -2.34
C THR A 205 0.64 20.89 -2.21
N PHE A 206 0.98 22.12 -1.84
CA PHE A 206 2.34 22.62 -1.91
C PHE A 206 2.53 23.76 -0.91
N ALA A 207 3.77 23.89 -0.41
CA ALA A 207 4.20 25.06 0.34
C ALA A 207 4.70 26.15 -0.60
N ASP A 208 4.99 27.33 -0.06
CA ASP A 208 5.37 28.52 -0.84
C ASP A 208 6.59 28.28 -1.74
N ASP A 209 7.57 27.55 -1.22
CA ASP A 209 8.79 27.16 -1.93
C ASP A 209 8.56 26.12 -3.05
N GLY A 210 7.38 25.50 -3.09
CA GLY A 210 6.91 24.60 -4.15
C GLY A 210 5.93 25.23 -5.13
N SER A 211 5.58 26.52 -4.97
CA SER A 211 4.54 27.19 -5.78
C SER A 211 4.90 27.24 -7.27
N GLU A 212 6.16 27.53 -7.61
CA GLU A 212 6.60 27.59 -9.01
C GLU A 212 6.48 26.22 -9.70
N THR A 213 6.99 25.17 -9.06
CA THR A 213 6.85 23.79 -9.52
C THR A 213 5.38 23.39 -9.65
N ALA A 214 4.52 23.74 -8.69
CA ALA A 214 3.09 23.45 -8.76
C ALA A 214 2.41 24.11 -9.96
N GLN A 215 2.71 25.38 -10.24
CA GLN A 215 2.18 26.09 -11.41
C GLN A 215 2.71 25.52 -12.73
N HIS A 216 3.99 25.15 -12.77
CA HIS A 216 4.60 24.49 -13.91
C HIS A 216 3.90 23.16 -14.24
N ILE A 217 3.74 22.30 -13.24
CA ILE A 217 3.04 21.01 -13.35
C ILE A 217 1.57 21.20 -13.75
N ALA A 218 0.88 22.19 -13.17
CA ALA A 218 -0.50 22.49 -13.51
C ALA A 218 -0.66 22.88 -14.99
N LYS A 219 0.26 23.67 -15.54
CA LYS A 219 0.29 24.01 -16.98
C LYS A 219 0.47 22.76 -17.84
N ILE A 220 1.38 21.86 -17.47
CA ILE A 220 1.60 20.59 -18.17
C ILE A 220 0.32 19.75 -18.14
N PHE A 221 -0.28 19.53 -16.98
CA PHE A 221 -1.49 18.70 -16.84
C PHE A 221 -2.68 19.23 -17.63
N ARG A 222 -2.85 20.56 -17.66
CA ARG A 222 -3.92 21.23 -18.41
C ARG A 222 -3.72 21.17 -19.92
N SER A 223 -2.49 20.99 -20.40
CA SER A 223 -2.16 20.92 -21.83
C SER A 223 -2.20 19.52 -22.43
N LYS A 224 -2.26 18.45 -21.62
CA LYS A 224 -2.31 17.06 -22.11
C LYS A 224 -3.65 16.72 -22.77
N GLU A 225 -3.62 15.69 -23.61
CA GLU A 225 -4.83 15.04 -24.15
C GLU A 225 -4.85 13.56 -23.75
N PRO A 226 -5.88 13.09 -23.03
CA PRO A 226 -6.99 13.86 -22.46
C PRO A 226 -6.55 14.82 -21.35
N LYS A 227 -7.22 15.98 -21.23
CA LYS A 227 -6.89 17.02 -20.24
C LYS A 227 -6.99 16.49 -18.82
N ILE A 228 -6.04 16.87 -17.97
CA ILE A 228 -6.09 16.59 -16.55
C ILE A 228 -6.63 17.84 -15.85
N GLY A 229 -7.73 17.69 -15.12
CA GLY A 229 -8.30 18.74 -14.28
C GLY A 229 -7.42 18.92 -13.05
N VAL A 230 -7.00 20.15 -12.78
CA VAL A 230 -6.08 20.47 -11.67
C VAL A 230 -6.77 21.42 -10.73
N LEU A 231 -6.91 21.02 -9.47
CA LEU A 231 -7.38 21.84 -8.38
C LEU A 231 -6.20 22.43 -7.62
N ILE A 232 -6.18 23.76 -7.52
CA ILE A 232 -5.29 24.57 -6.68
C ILE A 232 -6.22 25.44 -5.82
N LEU A 233 -6.01 25.48 -4.50
CA LEU A 233 -6.92 26.17 -3.58
C LEU A 233 -6.93 27.68 -3.81
N GLN A 234 -5.76 28.27 -4.10
CA GLN A 234 -5.66 29.70 -4.39
C GLN A 234 -6.49 30.10 -5.63
N GLU A 235 -6.67 29.20 -6.60
CA GLU A 235 -7.51 29.47 -7.78
C GLU A 235 -9.02 29.38 -7.49
N GLN A 236 -9.41 28.92 -6.29
CA GLN A 236 -10.80 28.73 -5.86
C GLN A 236 -11.16 29.60 -4.65
N GLU A 237 -10.48 30.75 -4.50
CA GLU A 237 -10.51 31.56 -3.27
C GLU A 237 -11.93 31.88 -2.76
N ASN A 238 -12.86 32.20 -3.65
CA ASN A 238 -14.24 32.57 -3.31
C ASN A 238 -14.98 31.44 -2.56
N TYR A 239 -14.73 30.19 -2.94
CA TYR A 239 -15.32 29.02 -2.30
C TYR A 239 -14.60 28.66 -0.99
N VAL A 240 -13.28 28.84 -0.96
CA VAL A 240 -12.46 28.55 0.22
C VAL A 240 -12.74 29.55 1.36
N TYR A 241 -12.92 30.85 1.07
CA TYR A 241 -13.16 31.86 2.11
C TYR A 241 -14.53 31.74 2.78
N SER A 242 -15.53 31.14 2.12
CA SER A 242 -16.87 30.97 2.68
C SER A 242 -16.97 29.72 3.55
N ARG A 243 -16.46 28.58 3.09
CA ARG A 243 -16.54 27.28 3.78
C ARG A 243 -15.34 26.39 3.47
N ALA A 244 -14.16 26.77 3.96
CA ALA A 244 -12.90 26.14 3.60
C ALA A 244 -12.88 24.61 3.82
N GLU A 245 -13.25 24.14 5.02
CA GLU A 245 -13.16 22.72 5.37
C GLU A 245 -14.13 21.87 4.54
N GLU A 246 -15.41 22.28 4.44
CA GLU A 246 -16.42 21.60 3.62
C GLU A 246 -15.97 21.53 2.14
N PHE A 247 -15.47 22.66 1.61
CA PHE A 247 -14.99 22.73 0.23
C PHE A 247 -13.79 21.80 0.01
N ILE A 248 -12.80 21.85 0.91
CA ILE A 248 -11.61 20.99 0.81
C ILE A 248 -12.01 19.52 0.90
N ASP A 249 -12.93 19.15 1.79
CA ASP A 249 -13.41 17.77 1.93
C ASP A 249 -14.11 17.27 0.67
N ASP A 250 -14.98 18.09 0.08
CA ASP A 250 -15.68 17.74 -1.16
C ASP A 250 -14.72 17.60 -2.33
N CYS A 251 -13.79 18.54 -2.47
CA CYS A 251 -12.72 18.47 -3.44
C CYS A 251 -11.85 17.23 -3.24
N PHE A 252 -11.46 16.96 -2.00
CA PHE A 252 -10.65 15.82 -1.61
C PHE A 252 -11.33 14.51 -1.97
N LYS A 253 -12.65 14.39 -1.87
CA LYS A 253 -13.41 13.19 -2.28
C LYS A 253 -13.53 13.06 -3.81
N GLN A 254 -13.62 14.18 -4.53
CA GLN A 254 -13.92 14.20 -5.97
C GLN A 254 -12.71 14.03 -6.89
N VAL A 255 -11.49 14.27 -6.40
CA VAL A 255 -10.26 14.09 -7.20
C VAL A 255 -9.86 12.62 -7.30
N ASN A 256 -9.20 12.24 -8.39
CA ASN A 256 -8.64 10.90 -8.54
C ASN A 256 -7.32 10.75 -7.78
N PHE A 257 -6.45 11.76 -7.85
CA PHE A 257 -5.17 11.78 -7.15
C PHE A 257 -4.97 13.06 -6.35
N ILE A 258 -4.23 12.95 -5.25
CA ILE A 258 -3.67 14.08 -4.51
C ILE A 258 -2.17 14.07 -4.76
N ILE A 259 -1.62 15.22 -5.14
CA ILE A 259 -0.23 15.35 -5.56
C ILE A 259 0.45 16.40 -4.68
N PRO A 260 1.10 15.95 -3.59
CA PRO A 260 1.98 16.80 -2.80
C PRO A 260 3.24 17.16 -3.57
N ILE A 261 3.59 18.44 -3.61
CA ILE A 261 4.90 18.91 -4.06
C ILE A 261 5.82 18.92 -2.85
N LEU A 262 6.73 17.94 -2.79
CA LEU A 262 7.59 17.72 -1.63
C LEU A 262 8.83 18.61 -1.71
N THR A 263 8.78 19.69 -0.95
CA THR A 263 9.90 20.60 -0.67
C THR A 263 10.29 20.54 0.80
N GLN A 264 11.45 21.09 1.15
CA GLN A 264 11.79 21.33 2.55
C GLN A 264 10.67 22.07 3.30
N GLY A 265 10.12 23.13 2.74
CA GLY A 265 9.03 23.89 3.33
C GLY A 265 7.78 23.04 3.55
N TYR A 266 7.40 22.20 2.59
CA TYR A 266 6.26 21.29 2.74
C TYR A 266 6.46 20.33 3.93
N MET A 267 7.64 19.72 4.03
CA MET A 267 7.99 18.80 5.12
C MET A 267 8.01 19.48 6.49
N GLU A 268 8.53 20.71 6.56
CA GLU A 268 8.50 21.51 7.78
C GLU A 268 7.07 21.81 8.23
N ARG A 269 6.15 22.11 7.29
CA ARG A 269 4.76 22.44 7.62
C ARG A 269 3.94 21.26 8.13
N ILE A 270 4.16 20.06 7.57
CA ILE A 270 3.42 18.86 8.02
C ILE A 270 3.92 18.34 9.38
N ASN A 271 5.19 18.58 9.71
CA ASN A 271 5.81 18.07 10.94
C ASN A 271 5.70 19.05 12.12
N ASN A 272 5.70 20.35 11.86
CA ASN A 272 5.68 21.35 12.94
C ASN A 272 4.27 21.68 13.43
N SER A 273 3.98 21.32 14.67
CA SER A 273 2.70 21.67 15.32
C SER A 273 2.63 23.09 15.86
N LYS A 274 3.77 23.78 16.00
CA LYS A 274 3.90 25.00 16.82
C LYS A 274 4.07 26.32 16.06
N LYS A 275 4.33 26.32 14.74
CA LYS A 275 4.47 27.56 13.97
C LYS A 275 3.10 28.01 13.46
N ILE A 276 2.56 29.06 14.06
CA ILE A 276 1.49 29.85 13.44
C ILE A 276 2.20 30.73 12.41
N TYR A 277 2.06 30.37 11.14
CA TYR A 277 2.56 31.17 10.04
C TYR A 277 1.57 32.32 9.82
N THR A 278 1.76 33.44 10.51
CA THR A 278 0.93 34.66 10.37
C THR A 278 0.94 35.20 8.94
N GLU A 279 1.96 34.86 8.15
CA GLU A 279 2.15 35.24 6.74
C GLU A 279 1.21 34.48 5.77
N ASP A 280 0.51 33.43 6.23
CA ASP A 280 -0.29 32.54 5.37
C ASP A 280 -1.74 33.00 5.15
N GLN A 281 -2.20 34.11 5.74
CA GLN A 281 -3.62 34.49 5.65
C GLN A 281 -4.10 34.65 4.21
N ASN A 282 -3.20 35.02 3.29
CA ASN A 282 -3.50 35.23 1.88
C ASN A 282 -3.03 34.08 0.97
N ARG A 283 -2.47 32.99 1.54
CA ARG A 283 -1.91 31.86 0.79
C ARG A 283 -2.65 30.57 1.15
N LEU A 284 -3.75 30.32 0.46
CA LEU A 284 -4.69 29.25 0.79
C LEU A 284 -4.07 27.85 0.68
N ASP A 285 -3.29 27.59 -0.37
CA ASP A 285 -2.63 26.30 -0.56
C ASP A 285 -1.68 25.97 0.60
N ALA A 286 -0.91 26.97 1.03
CA ALA A 286 0.07 26.85 2.09
C ALA A 286 -0.61 26.72 3.48
N LYS A 287 -1.66 27.51 3.72
CA LYS A 287 -2.46 27.51 4.95
C LYS A 287 -3.08 26.15 5.25
N TYR A 288 -3.59 25.45 4.23
CA TYR A 288 -4.34 24.20 4.41
C TYR A 288 -3.52 22.91 4.25
N ILE A 289 -2.20 22.99 4.04
CA ILE A 289 -1.32 21.80 3.91
C ILE A 289 -1.55 20.81 5.05
N LYS A 290 -1.59 21.29 6.29
CA LYS A 290 -1.70 20.42 7.46
C LYS A 290 -3.08 19.76 7.57
N TYR A 291 -4.13 20.46 7.15
CA TYR A 291 -5.48 19.91 7.08
C TYR A 291 -5.55 18.80 6.03
N ILE A 292 -5.10 19.10 4.80
CA ILE A 292 -5.03 18.12 3.71
C ILE A 292 -4.18 16.92 4.11
N TYR A 293 -3.01 17.12 4.72
CA TYR A 293 -2.16 16.04 5.19
C TYR A 293 -2.84 15.17 6.27
N SER A 294 -3.68 15.76 7.12
CA SER A 294 -4.47 15.01 8.09
C SER A 294 -5.52 14.14 7.39
N LEU A 295 -6.20 14.65 6.36
CA LEU A 295 -7.10 13.87 5.52
C LEU A 295 -6.38 12.72 4.81
N LEU A 296 -5.18 12.96 4.30
CA LEU A 296 -4.33 11.93 3.67
C LEU A 296 -4.01 10.78 4.64
N ARG A 297 -3.59 11.10 5.88
CA ARG A 297 -3.30 10.08 6.90
C ARG A 297 -4.55 9.32 7.32
N TYR A 298 -5.66 10.03 7.49
CA TYR A 298 -6.94 9.41 7.84
C TYR A 298 -7.41 8.45 6.75
N GLU A 299 -7.38 8.86 5.48
CA GLU A 299 -7.75 8.00 4.35
C GLU A 299 -6.82 6.79 4.26
N TYR A 300 -5.52 6.98 4.49
CA TYR A 300 -4.55 5.89 4.51
C TYR A 300 -4.90 4.84 5.56
N VAL A 301 -5.09 5.23 6.82
CA VAL A 301 -5.45 4.30 7.90
C VAL A 301 -6.80 3.62 7.62
N ARG A 302 -7.81 4.39 7.19
CA ARG A 302 -9.13 3.87 6.83
C ARG A 302 -9.07 2.86 5.68
N SER A 303 -8.15 3.04 4.74
CA SER A 303 -7.93 2.15 3.59
C SER A 303 -6.93 1.04 3.92
N GLN A 304 -6.82 0.64 5.18
CA GLN A 304 -5.90 -0.40 5.65
C GLN A 304 -4.44 -0.14 5.22
N CYS A 305 -4.03 1.13 5.29
CA CYS A 305 -2.70 1.61 4.95
C CYS A 305 -2.32 1.40 3.47
N ILE A 306 -3.31 1.42 2.57
CA ILE A 306 -3.09 1.36 1.13
C ILE A 306 -3.06 2.77 0.55
N ASN A 307 -1.92 3.17 -0.03
CA ASN A 307 -1.77 4.45 -0.71
C ASN A 307 -2.15 4.36 -2.20
N SER A 308 -3.44 4.41 -2.49
CA SER A 308 -3.97 4.33 -3.87
C SER A 308 -4.01 5.68 -4.59
N ARG A 309 -4.13 6.80 -3.85
CA ARG A 309 -4.44 8.14 -4.41
C ARG A 309 -3.34 9.19 -4.26
N VAL A 310 -2.39 9.04 -3.33
CA VAL A 310 -1.36 10.05 -3.11
C VAL A 310 -0.15 9.74 -3.96
N ARG A 311 0.24 10.67 -4.85
CA ARG A 311 1.45 10.53 -5.66
C ARG A 311 2.21 11.83 -5.64
N CYS A 312 3.35 11.83 -4.98
CA CYS A 312 4.13 13.03 -4.74
C CYS A 312 5.00 13.38 -5.94
N ILE A 313 5.29 14.67 -6.11
CA ILE A 313 6.30 15.16 -7.06
C ILE A 313 7.36 15.91 -6.26
N VAL A 314 8.62 15.64 -6.57
CA VAL A 314 9.79 16.20 -5.89
C VAL A 314 10.53 17.05 -6.91
N PRO A 315 10.68 18.37 -6.67
CA PRO A 315 11.57 19.20 -7.48
C PRO A 315 12.97 18.60 -7.50
N ASP A 316 13.67 18.63 -8.64
CA ASP A 316 14.94 17.91 -8.79
C ASP A 316 16.00 18.32 -7.74
N LYS A 317 15.97 19.59 -7.31
CA LYS A 317 16.82 20.14 -6.25
C LYS A 317 16.55 19.56 -4.85
N GLU A 318 15.35 19.05 -4.60
CA GLU A 318 14.90 18.54 -3.29
C GLU A 318 15.04 17.02 -3.15
N VAL A 319 15.44 16.32 -4.21
CA VAL A 319 15.49 14.84 -4.24
C VAL A 319 16.35 14.28 -3.11
N PHE A 320 17.51 14.88 -2.85
CA PHE A 320 18.40 14.44 -1.76
C PHE A 320 17.75 14.60 -0.38
N THR A 321 17.13 15.76 -0.12
CA THR A 321 16.44 16.06 1.14
C THR A 321 15.28 15.10 1.37
N VAL A 322 14.46 14.87 0.34
CA VAL A 322 13.29 13.97 0.41
C VAL A 322 13.74 12.52 0.61
N ALA A 323 14.77 12.06 -0.09
CA ALA A 323 15.25 10.67 0.02
C ALA A 323 15.86 10.34 1.39
N THR A 324 16.44 11.32 2.07
CA THR A 324 17.06 11.16 3.40
C THR A 324 16.07 11.40 4.55
N THR A 325 14.93 12.04 4.29
CA THR A 325 13.91 12.33 5.30
C THR A 325 13.03 11.11 5.57
N ASN A 326 12.76 10.83 6.85
CA ASN A 326 11.81 9.80 7.24
C ASN A 326 10.37 10.29 7.05
N LEU A 327 9.83 10.07 5.85
CA LEU A 327 8.47 10.47 5.47
C LEU A 327 7.43 9.43 5.87
N HIS A 328 6.23 9.89 6.21
CA HIS A 328 5.08 9.00 6.40
C HIS A 328 4.80 8.19 5.11
N PRO A 329 4.38 6.92 5.19
CA PRO A 329 4.17 6.05 4.02
C PRO A 329 3.29 6.64 2.90
N THR A 330 2.36 7.55 3.24
CA THR A 330 1.53 8.26 2.25
C THR A 330 2.32 9.17 1.32
N LEU A 331 3.52 9.62 1.72
CA LEU A 331 4.36 10.54 0.95
C LEU A 331 5.59 9.85 0.33
N GLN A 332 5.78 8.56 0.57
CA GLN A 332 6.96 7.82 0.08
C GLN A 332 6.87 7.45 -1.40
N ALA A 333 5.68 7.48 -2.01
CA ALA A 333 5.49 7.26 -3.44
C ALA A 333 5.64 8.58 -4.19
N TRP A 334 6.87 8.90 -4.62
CA TRP A 334 7.19 10.15 -5.29
C TRP A 334 7.88 9.97 -6.65
N PHE A 335 7.78 11.00 -7.49
CA PHE A 335 8.41 11.10 -8.80
C PHE A 335 9.23 12.39 -8.87
N ARG A 336 10.30 12.40 -9.67
CA ARG A 336 11.04 13.63 -9.93
C ARG A 336 10.24 14.55 -10.83
N GLU A 337 10.45 15.85 -10.68
CA GLU A 337 9.90 16.86 -11.59
C GLU A 337 10.36 16.60 -13.04
N SER A 338 11.61 16.17 -13.24
CA SER A 338 12.12 15.77 -14.56
C SER A 338 11.32 14.65 -15.23
N ASP A 339 10.67 13.79 -14.44
CA ASP A 339 10.00 12.58 -14.91
C ASP A 339 8.48 12.79 -15.11
N ILE A 340 8.04 14.04 -15.17
CA ILE A 340 6.62 14.42 -15.18
C ILE A 340 5.84 13.80 -16.36
N ASP A 341 6.47 13.60 -17.51
CA ASP A 341 5.81 12.98 -18.67
C ASP A 341 5.52 11.49 -18.45
N ALA A 342 6.43 10.77 -17.80
CA ALA A 342 6.20 9.39 -17.41
C ALA A 342 5.12 9.31 -16.32
N PHE A 343 5.15 10.23 -15.36
CA PHE A 343 4.12 10.37 -14.34
C PHE A 343 2.73 10.56 -14.95
N VAL A 344 2.57 11.50 -15.90
CA VAL A 344 1.31 11.77 -16.60
C VAL A 344 0.76 10.52 -17.27
N LYS A 345 1.61 9.77 -17.99
CA LYS A 345 1.19 8.53 -18.64
C LYS A 345 0.63 7.53 -17.62
N ASN A 346 1.31 7.38 -16.47
CA ASN A 346 0.89 6.46 -15.42
C ASN A 346 -0.48 6.82 -14.80
N ILE A 347 -0.72 8.10 -14.51
CA ILE A 347 -1.99 8.52 -13.89
C ILE A 347 -3.17 8.48 -14.87
N LEU A 348 -2.91 8.64 -16.17
CA LEU A 348 -3.93 8.47 -17.21
C LEU A 348 -4.25 6.99 -17.46
N LEU A 349 -3.25 6.10 -17.47
CA LEU A 349 -3.44 4.66 -17.64
C LEU A 349 -4.24 4.02 -16.50
N LYS A 350 -4.04 4.45 -15.25
CA LYS A 350 -4.77 3.93 -14.08
C LYS A 350 -6.29 4.14 -14.13
N LYS A 351 -6.81 4.98 -15.02
CA LYS A 351 -8.26 5.18 -15.19
C LYS A 351 -8.87 4.30 -16.29
N CYS A 352 -8.07 3.68 -17.16
CA CYS A 352 -8.56 2.73 -18.16
C CYS A 352 -8.88 1.35 -17.56
N LEU A 353 -8.57 1.13 -16.27
CA LEU A 353 -8.92 -0.06 -15.51
C LEU A 353 -10.01 0.30 -14.49
N LYS A 354 -11.24 0.50 -14.96
CA LYS A 354 -12.44 0.49 -14.13
C LYS A 354 -13.56 -0.22 -14.86
#